data_AF-A0A7C4PRW3-F1
#
_entry.id   AF-A0A7C4PRW3-F1
#
_cell.length_a   1.000
_cell.length_b   1.000
_cell.length_c   1.000
_cell.angle_alpha   90.00
_cell.angle_beta   90.00
_cell.angle_gamma   90.00
#
_symmetry.space_group_name_H-M   'P 1'
#
loop_
_entity.id
_entity.type
_entity.pdbx_description
1 polymer ?
#
loop_
_entity_poly.entity_id
_entity_poly.type
_entity_poly.pdbx_seq_one_letter_code
_entity_poly.pdbx_strand_id
1 'polypeptide(L)'
;MDSERTADVEALIGKVVEQLKERLPGLLGDALLDVDGYCQLLDRLEELAERVDRLETTVRDLRASPLAVAASPALAASPVTPAAPAAAPVPPPVSNGLGTSGLVRRRPLRARSSVPPTVVTIRSEPRTPVLPVTPPGSPLARAVVDSVSPAPASPAPSGPMETKQNGTAPAQGEKDPRLCSEPGCDRPARSRGLCSAHYQRLRYREKKIGARIETSPALPPVPAAAFGLAPPPATSLGTVPLPKVAPQATVRREGGTKGIFAVLYEDKGRRTLAGLINQIRLDRHELVERVNHTFAGLPGTPLEEEDVLRAVHYHKLGDALLRRECDVVRRAFQRNRGSLAKAAQQLKSDPERLQARLRELNLTEDINRIRAGFAEAVLSQSFAERLDLALTREKYLEDLGIEKEVDTSLRDDLARERDKLGGGATLLQAAESLRAGLGLDDERYRRMLRRFGLGGDANETAAATESP
;
A
#
# COMPACT_ATOMS: atom_id res chain seq x y z
N MET A 1 -15.82 -39.81 -29.73
CA MET A 1 -14.62 -39.47 -28.94
C MET A 1 -14.74 -38.09 -28.27
N ASP A 2 -15.03 -36.99 -28.97
CA ASP A 2 -15.07 -35.67 -28.31
C ASP A 2 -16.33 -35.44 -27.43
N SER A 3 -17.47 -36.01 -27.82
CA SER A 3 -18.69 -36.00 -26.98
C SER A 3 -18.53 -36.82 -25.68
N GLU A 4 -17.74 -37.90 -25.71
CA GLU A 4 -17.46 -38.71 -24.51
C GLU A 4 -16.55 -37.95 -23.55
N ARG A 5 -15.51 -37.26 -24.07
CA ARG A 5 -14.61 -36.45 -23.26
C ARG A 5 -15.31 -35.28 -22.56
N THR A 6 -16.25 -34.62 -23.24
CA THR A 6 -17.04 -33.56 -22.60
C THR A 6 -17.96 -34.09 -21.51
N ALA A 7 -18.57 -35.27 -21.72
CA ALA A 7 -19.41 -35.93 -20.73
C ALA A 7 -18.60 -36.37 -19.50
N ASP A 8 -17.38 -36.88 -19.69
CA ASP A 8 -16.49 -37.26 -18.60
C ASP A 8 -16.08 -36.06 -17.73
N VAL A 9 -15.83 -34.89 -18.35
CA VAL A 9 -15.48 -33.66 -17.62
C VAL A 9 -16.68 -33.11 -16.85
N GLU A 10 -17.88 -33.10 -17.45
CA GLU A 10 -19.12 -32.70 -16.75
C GLU A 10 -19.44 -33.63 -15.58
N ALA A 11 -19.24 -34.94 -15.74
CA ALA A 11 -19.36 -35.91 -14.66
C ALA A 11 -18.33 -35.68 -13.54
N LEU A 12 -17.10 -35.28 -13.89
CA LEU A 12 -16.05 -34.97 -12.91
C LEU A 12 -16.39 -33.71 -12.12
N ILE A 13 -16.88 -32.66 -12.78
CA ILE A 13 -17.35 -31.42 -12.13
C ILE A 13 -18.51 -31.74 -11.18
N GLY A 14 -19.48 -32.56 -11.60
CA GLY A 14 -20.59 -32.99 -10.75
C GLY A 14 -20.12 -33.70 -9.48
N LYS A 15 -19.13 -34.61 -9.59
CA LYS A 15 -18.55 -35.29 -8.42
C LYS A 15 -17.85 -34.34 -7.45
N VAL A 16 -17.14 -33.33 -7.96
CA VAL A 16 -16.48 -32.31 -7.12
C VAL A 16 -17.51 -31.46 -6.38
N VAL A 17 -18.60 -31.07 -7.05
CA VAL A 17 -19.68 -30.30 -6.42
C VAL A 17 -20.37 -31.09 -5.32
N GLU A 18 -20.66 -32.37 -5.53
CA GLU A 18 -21.27 -33.22 -4.49
C GLU A 18 -20.31 -33.46 -3.31
N GLN A 19 -19.03 -33.71 -3.56
CA GLN A 19 -18.02 -33.80 -2.48
C GLN A 19 -17.91 -32.51 -1.66
N LEU A 20 -18.08 -31.34 -2.30
CA LEU A 20 -18.09 -30.06 -1.62
C LEU A 20 -19.35 -29.88 -0.77
N LYS A 21 -20.53 -30.26 -1.28
CA LYS A 21 -21.79 -30.23 -0.51
C LYS A 21 -21.74 -31.12 0.73
N GLU A 22 -21.14 -32.31 0.63
CA GLU A 22 -20.99 -33.21 1.78
C GLU A 22 -20.03 -32.66 2.85
N ARG A 23 -18.99 -31.93 2.43
CA ARG A 23 -17.96 -31.39 3.34
C ARG A 23 -18.30 -30.02 3.94
N LEU A 24 -19.14 -29.23 3.29
CA LEU A 24 -19.50 -27.88 3.73
C LEU A 24 -20.07 -27.82 5.16
N PRO A 25 -21.00 -28.71 5.57
CA PRO A 25 -21.61 -28.65 6.91
C PRO A 25 -20.59 -28.89 8.02
N GLY A 26 -19.61 -29.78 7.80
CA GLY A 26 -18.52 -30.02 8.77
C GLY A 26 -17.59 -28.81 8.91
N LEU A 27 -17.23 -28.19 7.79
CA LEU A 27 -16.40 -26.98 7.78
C LEU A 27 -17.10 -25.79 8.46
N LEU A 28 -18.41 -25.62 8.23
CA LEU A 28 -19.22 -24.59 8.90
C LEU A 28 -19.36 -24.85 10.41
N GLY A 29 -19.45 -26.11 10.82
CA GLY A 29 -19.52 -26.50 12.24
C GLY A 29 -18.26 -26.14 13.02
N ASP A 30 -17.09 -26.42 12.45
CA ASP A 30 -15.79 -26.15 13.10
C ASP A 30 -15.43 -24.65 13.12
N ALA A 31 -15.85 -23.88 12.11
CA ALA A 31 -15.53 -22.46 11.98
C ALA A 31 -16.39 -21.53 12.85
N LEU A 32 -17.52 -22.00 13.38
CA LEU A 32 -18.46 -21.19 14.18
C LEU A 32 -17.99 -20.94 15.62
N LEU A 33 -16.91 -21.57 16.06
CA LEU A 33 -16.40 -21.47 17.44
C LEU A 33 -15.20 -20.52 17.59
N ASP A 34 -14.56 -20.07 16.50
CA ASP A 34 -13.39 -19.18 16.58
C ASP A 34 -13.27 -18.25 15.35
N VAL A 35 -12.88 -16.99 15.58
CA VAL A 35 -12.70 -15.95 14.55
C VAL A 35 -11.57 -16.35 13.58
N ASP A 36 -10.54 -17.02 14.07
CA ASP A 36 -9.45 -17.54 13.24
C ASP A 36 -9.93 -18.70 12.35
N GLY A 37 -10.86 -19.52 12.83
CA GLY A 37 -11.51 -20.59 12.06
C GLY A 37 -12.35 -20.03 10.91
N TYR A 38 -13.07 -18.94 11.14
CA TYR A 38 -13.86 -18.26 10.10
C TYR A 38 -12.97 -17.67 8.99
N CYS A 39 -11.84 -17.04 9.35
CA CYS A 39 -10.89 -16.52 8.37
C CYS A 39 -10.29 -17.64 7.50
N GLN A 40 -9.88 -18.75 8.10
CA GLN A 40 -9.37 -19.91 7.35
C GLN A 40 -10.42 -20.53 6.43
N LEU A 41 -11.69 -20.50 6.84
CA LEU A 41 -12.80 -20.96 6.01
C LEU A 41 -13.03 -20.05 4.79
N LEU A 42 -12.94 -18.73 4.97
CA LEU A 42 -13.02 -17.78 3.86
C LEU A 42 -11.87 -17.96 2.85
N ASP A 43 -10.63 -18.10 3.32
CA ASP A 43 -9.47 -18.31 2.44
C ASP A 43 -9.63 -19.62 1.63
N ARG A 44 -10.13 -20.69 2.26
CA ARG A 44 -10.41 -21.96 1.57
C ARG A 44 -11.55 -21.87 0.56
N LEU A 45 -12.60 -21.10 0.85
CA LEU A 45 -13.69 -20.86 -0.09
C LEU A 45 -13.22 -20.08 -1.31
N GLU A 46 -12.33 -19.10 -1.11
CA GLU A 46 -11.72 -18.34 -2.21
C GLU A 46 -10.81 -19.22 -3.08
N GLU A 47 -9.97 -20.07 -2.48
CA GLU A 47 -9.15 -21.05 -3.23
C GLU A 47 -10.02 -22.02 -4.06
N LEU A 48 -11.13 -22.49 -3.49
CA LEU A 48 -12.08 -23.36 -4.19
C LEU A 48 -12.77 -22.63 -5.35
N ALA A 49 -13.18 -21.37 -5.16
CA ALA A 49 -13.76 -20.56 -6.22
C ALA A 49 -12.78 -20.39 -7.39
N GLU A 50 -11.50 -20.09 -7.11
CA GLU A 50 -10.47 -20.01 -8.17
C GLU A 50 -10.23 -21.35 -8.89
N ARG A 51 -10.35 -22.49 -8.19
CA ARG A 51 -10.23 -23.81 -8.82
C ARG A 51 -11.41 -24.08 -9.75
N VAL A 52 -12.62 -23.68 -9.37
CA VAL A 52 -13.82 -23.78 -10.22
C VAL A 52 -13.65 -22.90 -11.47
N ASP A 53 -13.22 -21.64 -11.31
CA ASP A 53 -12.98 -20.74 -12.47
C ASP A 53 -11.91 -21.29 -13.43
N ARG A 54 -10.86 -21.91 -12.91
CA ARG A 54 -9.83 -22.62 -13.73
C ARG A 54 -10.41 -23.80 -14.49
N LEU A 55 -11.28 -24.58 -13.87
CA LEU A 55 -11.97 -25.69 -14.55
C LEU A 55 -12.92 -25.16 -15.62
N GLU A 56 -13.72 -24.14 -15.33
CA GLU A 56 -14.62 -23.54 -16.32
C GLU A 56 -13.87 -22.94 -17.53
N THR A 57 -12.73 -22.29 -17.30
CA THR A 57 -11.89 -21.77 -18.38
C THR A 57 -11.31 -22.90 -19.23
N THR A 58 -10.79 -23.97 -18.63
CA THR A 58 -10.34 -25.14 -19.42
C THR A 58 -11.46 -25.79 -20.24
N VAL A 59 -12.66 -25.92 -19.69
CA VAL A 59 -13.84 -26.42 -20.43
C VAL A 59 -14.20 -25.48 -21.58
N ARG A 60 -14.16 -24.17 -21.34
CA ARG A 60 -14.44 -23.15 -22.37
C ARG A 60 -13.40 -23.21 -23.49
N ASP A 61 -12.12 -23.37 -23.17
CA ASP A 61 -11.04 -23.46 -24.16
C ASP A 61 -11.13 -24.75 -24.99
N LEU A 62 -11.48 -25.88 -24.35
CA LEU A 62 -11.74 -27.15 -25.05
C LEU A 62 -12.93 -27.04 -26.00
N ARG A 63 -13.97 -26.27 -25.64
CA ARG A 63 -15.13 -26.00 -26.51
C ARG A 63 -14.80 -25.00 -27.63
N ALA A 64 -13.93 -24.04 -27.38
CA ALA A 64 -13.61 -22.95 -28.30
C ALA A 64 -12.55 -23.32 -29.34
N SER A 65 -11.70 -24.33 -29.07
CA SER A 65 -10.71 -24.83 -30.04
C SER A 65 -11.41 -25.42 -31.26
N PRO A 66 -11.45 -24.72 -32.41
CA PRO A 66 -11.99 -25.29 -33.63
C PRO A 66 -10.99 -26.32 -34.12
N LEU A 67 -11.43 -27.56 -34.26
CA LEU A 67 -10.65 -28.65 -34.84
C LEU A 67 -10.08 -28.21 -36.19
N ALA A 68 -8.80 -27.85 -36.21
CA ALA A 68 -8.00 -27.91 -37.41
C ALA A 68 -7.83 -29.39 -37.75
N VAL A 69 -8.85 -29.96 -38.39
CA VAL A 69 -8.76 -31.22 -39.12
C VAL A 69 -7.85 -30.95 -40.31
N ALA A 70 -6.55 -30.92 -40.04
CA ALA A 70 -5.54 -31.04 -41.07
C ALA A 70 -5.61 -32.47 -41.59
N ALA A 71 -6.27 -32.64 -42.74
CA ALA A 71 -6.15 -33.83 -43.56
C ALA A 71 -4.66 -34.10 -43.81
N SER A 72 -4.10 -35.10 -43.14
CA SER A 72 -2.78 -35.64 -43.49
C SER A 72 -2.92 -36.45 -44.78
N PRO A 73 -2.10 -36.19 -45.82
CA PRO A 73 -2.11 -36.99 -47.02
C PRO A 73 -1.45 -38.34 -46.73
N ALA A 74 -2.07 -39.39 -47.26
CA ALA A 74 -1.60 -40.77 -47.19
C ALA A 74 -0.15 -40.91 -47.68
N LEU A 75 0.73 -41.42 -46.81
CA LEU A 75 2.06 -41.89 -47.19
C LEU A 75 2.02 -43.42 -47.32
N ALA A 76 2.40 -43.85 -48.52
CA ALA A 76 2.50 -45.22 -48.95
C ALA A 76 3.49 -46.04 -48.10
N ALA A 77 3.16 -47.32 -47.97
CA ALA A 77 3.92 -48.33 -47.29
C ALA A 77 5.33 -48.54 -47.88
N SER A 78 6.30 -48.83 -47.01
CA SER A 78 7.48 -49.62 -47.34
C SER A 78 8.01 -50.37 -46.11
N PRO A 79 8.68 -51.52 -46.33
CA PRO A 79 8.65 -52.63 -45.39
C PRO A 79 9.82 -52.65 -44.40
N VAL A 80 9.56 -53.45 -43.36
CA VAL A 80 10.38 -53.80 -42.20
C VAL A 80 11.73 -54.41 -42.57
N THR A 81 12.79 -53.94 -41.91
CA THR A 81 14.04 -54.67 -41.65
C THR A 81 14.39 -54.58 -40.16
N PRO A 82 14.78 -55.69 -39.50
CA PRO A 82 15.14 -55.68 -38.09
C PRO A 82 16.67 -55.60 -37.91
N ALA A 83 17.17 -54.70 -37.05
CA ALA A 83 18.56 -54.72 -36.61
C ALA A 83 18.77 -54.14 -35.21
N ALA A 84 19.23 -55.04 -34.32
CA ALA A 84 20.16 -54.88 -33.21
C ALA A 84 19.84 -54.00 -31.97
N PRO A 85 20.11 -54.50 -30.75
CA PRO A 85 19.93 -53.75 -29.50
C PRO A 85 21.13 -52.85 -29.18
N ALA A 86 20.88 -51.56 -28.97
CA ALA A 86 21.90 -50.60 -28.54
C ALA A 86 21.87 -50.39 -27.02
N ALA A 87 23.08 -50.29 -26.47
CA ALA A 87 23.47 -50.32 -25.07
C ALA A 87 22.99 -49.13 -24.23
N ALA A 88 22.92 -49.37 -22.92
CA ALA A 88 22.66 -48.39 -21.87
C ALA A 88 23.72 -47.28 -21.78
N PRO A 89 23.35 -46.04 -21.38
CA PRO A 89 24.30 -44.97 -21.16
C PRO A 89 25.05 -45.11 -19.82
N VAL A 90 26.38 -45.14 -19.91
CA VAL A 90 27.34 -45.04 -18.80
C VAL A 90 27.44 -43.57 -18.34
N PRO A 91 27.43 -43.27 -17.02
CA PRO A 91 27.65 -41.90 -16.53
C PRO A 91 29.15 -41.50 -16.61
N PRO A 92 29.46 -40.22 -16.86
CA PRO A 92 30.84 -39.76 -16.97
C PRO A 92 31.57 -39.70 -15.62
N PRO A 93 32.91 -39.86 -15.59
CA PRO A 93 33.69 -39.91 -14.36
C PRO A 93 33.89 -38.52 -13.73
N VAL A 94 33.89 -38.52 -12.40
CA VAL A 94 34.23 -37.38 -11.54
C VAL A 94 35.74 -37.18 -11.55
N SER A 95 36.19 -36.10 -12.19
CA SER A 95 37.60 -35.70 -12.20
C SER A 95 37.91 -34.81 -11.00
N ASN A 96 38.59 -35.36 -10.01
CA ASN A 96 39.29 -34.61 -8.96
C ASN A 96 40.50 -33.88 -9.57
N GLY A 97 40.39 -32.57 -9.73
CA GLY A 97 41.48 -31.68 -10.15
C GLY A 97 41.97 -30.83 -8.98
N LEU A 98 42.97 -31.34 -8.27
CA LEU A 98 43.92 -30.54 -7.49
C LEU A 98 44.77 -29.72 -8.46
N GLY A 99 44.89 -28.40 -8.26
CA GLY A 99 45.93 -27.65 -8.96
C GLY A 99 45.78 -26.13 -9.03
N THR A 100 46.66 -25.46 -8.28
CA THR A 100 47.39 -24.24 -8.65
C THR A 100 46.73 -22.86 -8.43
N SER A 101 47.18 -22.26 -7.33
CA SER A 101 47.46 -20.85 -7.08
C SER A 101 47.52 -19.92 -8.31
N GLY A 102 46.47 -19.12 -8.49
CA GLY A 102 46.48 -17.94 -9.36
C GLY A 102 46.89 -16.68 -8.60
N LEU A 103 48.12 -16.22 -8.85
CA LEU A 103 48.65 -14.92 -8.46
C LEU A 103 47.84 -13.78 -9.11
N VAL A 104 46.93 -13.16 -8.34
CA VAL A 104 46.29 -11.91 -8.72
C VAL A 104 47.28 -10.77 -8.53
N ARG A 105 47.79 -10.23 -9.64
CA ARG A 105 48.55 -8.97 -9.68
C ARG A 105 47.70 -7.83 -9.12
N ARG A 106 48.04 -7.38 -7.90
CA ARG A 106 47.54 -6.13 -7.32
C ARG A 106 48.07 -4.95 -8.13
N ARG A 107 47.17 -4.14 -8.69
CA ARG A 107 47.47 -2.79 -9.22
C ARG A 107 47.99 -1.90 -8.09
N PRO A 108 49.02 -1.05 -8.32
CA PRO A 108 49.48 -0.11 -7.31
C PRO A 108 48.45 1.01 -7.12
N LEU A 109 48.07 1.22 -5.85
CA LEU A 109 47.29 2.36 -5.41
C LEU A 109 48.11 3.63 -5.63
N ARG A 110 47.58 4.54 -6.47
CA ARG A 110 48.09 5.92 -6.57
C ARG A 110 47.92 6.61 -5.22
N ALA A 111 49.02 7.14 -4.70
CA ALA A 111 49.07 8.02 -3.54
C ALA A 111 48.11 9.19 -3.75
N ARG A 112 47.10 9.29 -2.88
CA ARG A 112 46.29 10.49 -2.75
C ARG A 112 47.06 11.50 -1.91
N SER A 113 47.33 12.64 -2.54
CA SER A 113 47.83 13.88 -1.95
C SER A 113 47.05 14.23 -0.68
N SER A 114 47.81 14.44 0.39
CA SER A 114 47.39 15.00 1.66
C SER A 114 47.02 16.48 1.48
N VAL A 115 45.74 16.79 1.59
CA VAL A 115 45.25 18.17 1.77
C VAL A 115 45.19 18.44 3.28
N PRO A 116 45.76 19.55 3.79
CA PRO A 116 45.70 19.86 5.21
C PRO A 116 44.27 20.24 5.65
N PRO A 117 43.88 19.95 6.90
CA PRO A 117 42.56 20.30 7.40
C PRO A 117 42.41 21.81 7.51
N THR A 118 41.42 22.36 6.81
CA THR A 118 40.99 23.75 6.96
C THR A 118 40.30 23.90 8.31
N VAL A 119 40.88 24.71 9.19
CA VAL A 119 40.29 25.11 10.47
C VAL A 119 39.03 25.93 10.18
N VAL A 120 37.86 25.32 10.42
CA VAL A 120 36.58 26.03 10.40
C VAL A 120 36.40 26.67 11.77
N THR A 121 36.62 27.98 11.84
CA THR A 121 36.27 28.80 13.00
C THR A 121 34.74 28.87 13.08
N ILE A 122 34.15 28.07 13.98
CA ILE A 122 32.73 28.16 14.32
C ILE A 122 32.53 29.49 15.05
N ARG A 123 31.89 30.44 14.37
CA ARG A 123 31.52 31.74 14.93
C ARG A 123 30.27 31.52 15.80
N SER A 124 30.42 31.68 17.10
CA SER A 124 29.34 31.58 18.08
C SER A 124 28.29 32.65 17.83
N GLU A 125 27.07 32.25 17.46
CA GLU A 125 25.91 33.14 17.41
C GLU A 125 25.40 33.43 18.83
N PRO A 126 24.98 34.67 19.13
CA PRO A 126 24.46 35.03 20.44
C PRO A 126 23.07 34.40 20.67
N ARG A 127 22.96 33.62 21.75
CA ARG A 127 21.70 33.09 22.27
C ARG A 127 20.74 34.23 22.57
N THR A 128 19.57 34.20 21.95
CA THR A 128 18.40 35.01 22.34
C THR A 128 17.83 34.50 23.66
N PRO A 129 17.41 35.39 24.58
CA PRO A 129 16.80 34.98 25.85
C PRO A 129 15.38 34.45 25.62
N VAL A 130 15.15 33.21 26.04
CA VAL A 130 13.84 32.57 26.10
C VAL A 130 13.06 33.13 27.30
N LEU A 131 11.89 33.70 27.03
CA LEU A 131 10.95 34.17 28.06
C LEU A 131 10.26 32.97 28.75
N PRO A 132 9.93 33.07 30.06
CA PRO A 132 9.29 31.99 30.80
C PRO A 132 7.82 31.83 30.39
N VAL A 133 7.46 30.61 29.99
CA VAL A 133 6.08 30.17 29.75
C VAL A 133 5.45 29.82 31.11
N THR A 134 4.34 30.47 31.43
CA THR A 134 3.51 30.18 32.60
C THR A 134 2.70 28.89 32.40
N PRO A 135 2.49 28.08 33.45
CA PRO A 135 1.68 26.87 33.35
C PRO A 135 0.17 27.19 33.35
N PRO A 136 -0.65 26.51 32.53
CA PRO A 136 -2.10 26.66 32.58
C PRO A 136 -2.68 25.97 33.83
N GLY A 137 -3.58 26.69 34.49
CA GLY A 137 -4.20 26.32 35.76
C GLY A 137 -5.16 25.12 35.69
N SER A 138 -5.20 24.43 36.81
CA SER A 138 -6.10 23.33 37.17
C SER A 138 -7.59 23.74 37.08
N PRO A 139 -8.48 22.90 36.53
CA PRO A 139 -9.90 23.08 36.73
C PRO A 139 -10.34 22.51 38.07
N LEU A 140 -11.00 23.36 38.85
CA LEU A 140 -11.70 23.06 40.09
C LEU A 140 -12.82 22.04 39.87
N ALA A 141 -12.93 21.16 40.85
CA ALA A 141 -14.02 20.23 41.06
C ALA A 141 -15.39 20.92 41.06
N ARG A 142 -16.37 20.29 40.43
CA ARG A 142 -17.78 20.52 40.73
C ARG A 142 -18.53 19.20 40.76
N ALA A 143 -19.03 18.88 41.94
CA ALA A 143 -19.74 17.69 42.30
C ALA A 143 -21.25 17.87 42.04
N VAL A 144 -21.93 16.75 41.77
CA VAL A 144 -23.31 16.37 42.16
C VAL A 144 -24.45 17.27 41.65
N VAL A 145 -25.38 16.71 40.85
CA VAL A 145 -26.74 16.31 41.30
C VAL A 145 -27.44 15.42 40.26
N ASP A 146 -28.15 14.42 40.78
CA ASP A 146 -29.16 13.58 40.14
C ASP A 146 -30.24 14.36 39.37
N SER A 147 -30.84 13.75 38.33
CA SER A 147 -32.31 13.72 38.16
C SER A 147 -32.75 12.85 36.97
N VAL A 148 -33.47 11.80 37.35
CA VAL A 148 -34.38 10.93 36.58
C VAL A 148 -35.51 11.74 35.95
N SER A 149 -35.90 11.47 34.68
CA SER A 149 -37.32 11.37 34.21
C SER A 149 -37.50 11.44 32.68
N PRO A 150 -38.66 10.99 32.13
CA PRO A 150 -38.68 10.06 31.01
C PRO A 150 -39.31 10.59 29.70
N ALA A 151 -39.31 9.70 28.71
CA ALA A 151 -39.85 9.81 27.36
C ALA A 151 -41.28 10.38 27.25
N PRO A 152 -41.61 11.06 26.13
CA PRO A 152 -42.98 11.23 25.70
C PRO A 152 -43.37 10.35 24.50
N ALA A 153 -44.37 9.52 24.79
CA ALA A 153 -45.47 8.99 23.99
C ALA A 153 -45.60 9.36 22.50
N SER A 154 -45.80 8.30 21.72
CA SER A 154 -46.47 8.27 20.41
C SER A 154 -47.92 8.78 20.47
N PRO A 155 -48.40 9.49 19.45
CA PRO A 155 -49.84 9.60 19.18
C PRO A 155 -50.30 8.65 18.07
N ALA A 156 -51.40 7.95 18.35
CA ALA A 156 -52.20 7.14 17.44
C ALA A 156 -53.09 8.00 16.52
N PRO A 157 -53.73 7.43 15.47
CA PRO A 157 -54.21 8.16 14.30
C PRO A 157 -55.68 8.59 14.38
N SER A 158 -55.97 9.78 13.86
CA SER A 158 -57.34 10.32 13.70
C SER A 158 -57.78 10.28 12.24
N GLY A 159 -58.74 9.40 11.95
CA GLY A 159 -59.96 9.59 11.13
C GLY A 159 -59.97 10.20 9.72
N PRO A 160 -60.99 9.86 8.90
CA PRO A 160 -60.97 10.01 7.45
C PRO A 160 -61.66 11.30 6.97
N MET A 161 -61.17 11.89 5.88
CA MET A 161 -61.96 12.84 5.08
C MET A 161 -61.93 12.43 3.61
N GLU A 162 -63.08 11.94 3.15
CA GLU A 162 -63.49 11.93 1.75
C GLU A 162 -63.32 13.31 1.13
N THR A 163 -62.69 13.39 -0.04
CA THR A 163 -63.05 14.41 -1.04
C THR A 163 -62.64 13.99 -2.45
N LYS A 164 -63.67 13.83 -3.28
CA LYS A 164 -63.76 14.16 -4.72
C LYS A 164 -62.75 13.53 -5.68
N GLN A 165 -63.25 12.45 -6.27
CA GLN A 165 -62.93 11.91 -7.58
C GLN A 165 -62.89 13.00 -8.66
N ASN A 166 -61.81 13.03 -9.44
CA ASN A 166 -61.76 13.69 -10.75
C ASN A 166 -60.89 12.87 -11.71
N GLY A 167 -61.54 12.36 -12.77
CA GLY A 167 -61.05 12.45 -14.15
C GLY A 167 -59.79 11.68 -14.53
N THR A 168 -60.00 10.43 -14.92
CA THR A 168 -59.11 9.45 -15.53
C THR A 168 -58.44 9.90 -16.85
N ALA A 169 -57.13 9.65 -16.99
CA ALA A 169 -56.43 9.50 -18.27
C ALA A 169 -55.57 8.21 -18.22
N PRO A 170 -55.39 7.47 -19.33
CA PRO A 170 -55.20 6.02 -19.27
C PRO A 170 -53.77 5.56 -18.94
N ALA A 171 -53.71 4.64 -17.98
CA ALA A 171 -52.83 3.47 -17.85
C ALA A 171 -51.44 3.54 -18.50
N GLN A 172 -50.47 4.10 -17.77
CA GLN A 172 -49.09 3.65 -17.88
C GLN A 172 -48.94 2.37 -17.06
N GLY A 173 -48.49 1.30 -17.72
CA GLY A 173 -48.35 -0.03 -17.15
C GLY A 173 -47.66 -0.02 -15.79
N GLU A 174 -48.23 -0.83 -14.91
CA GLU A 174 -47.84 -1.14 -13.54
C GLU A 174 -46.36 -1.55 -13.48
N LYS A 175 -45.47 -0.55 -13.47
CA LYS A 175 -44.07 -0.72 -13.14
C LYS A 175 -44.02 -0.68 -11.63
N ASP A 176 -43.55 -1.77 -11.02
CA ASP A 176 -43.26 -1.84 -9.60
C ASP A 176 -42.64 -0.50 -9.14
N PRO A 177 -43.18 0.12 -8.08
CA PRO A 177 -42.68 1.40 -7.61
C PRO A 177 -41.24 1.18 -7.16
N ARG A 178 -40.29 1.52 -8.04
CA ARG A 178 -38.86 1.41 -7.76
C ARG A 178 -38.59 2.19 -6.48
N LEU A 179 -38.01 1.56 -5.48
CA LEU A 179 -37.63 2.24 -4.25
C LEU A 179 -36.52 3.27 -4.53
N CYS A 180 -36.41 4.27 -3.67
CA CYS A 180 -35.36 5.26 -3.75
C CYS A 180 -33.98 4.59 -3.66
N SER A 181 -33.06 4.91 -4.58
CA SER A 181 -31.70 4.37 -4.62
C SER A 181 -30.77 4.89 -3.51
N GLU A 182 -31.28 5.72 -2.58
CA GLU A 182 -30.47 6.22 -1.46
C GLU A 182 -30.54 5.20 -0.32
N PRO A 183 -29.39 4.73 0.22
CA PRO A 183 -29.38 3.67 1.24
C PRO A 183 -30.19 4.09 2.48
N GLY A 184 -31.12 3.23 2.89
CA GLY A 184 -32.03 3.48 4.02
C GLY A 184 -33.26 4.32 3.69
N CYS A 185 -33.60 4.50 2.40
CA CYS A 185 -34.81 5.21 1.99
C CYS A 185 -35.81 4.30 1.29
N ASP A 186 -36.84 3.86 2.03
CA ASP A 186 -37.90 2.98 1.49
C ASP A 186 -39.03 3.74 0.79
N ARG A 187 -38.81 5.02 0.46
CA ARG A 187 -39.83 5.83 -0.23
C ARG A 187 -39.84 5.50 -1.73
N PRO A 188 -41.00 5.51 -2.40
CA PRO A 188 -41.08 5.26 -3.83
C PRO A 188 -40.33 6.34 -4.62
N ALA A 189 -39.50 5.91 -5.56
CA ALA A 189 -38.79 6.79 -6.48
C ALA A 189 -39.79 7.43 -7.45
N ARG A 190 -39.73 8.76 -7.58
CA ARG A 190 -40.56 9.51 -8.55
C ARG A 190 -39.79 9.84 -9.83
N SER A 191 -38.51 10.21 -9.72
CA SER A 191 -37.69 10.63 -10.85
C SER A 191 -36.22 10.28 -10.61
N ARG A 192 -35.50 9.87 -11.67
CA ARG A 192 -34.08 9.46 -11.62
C ARG A 192 -33.74 8.42 -10.54
N GLY A 193 -34.69 7.55 -10.17
CA GLY A 193 -34.48 6.55 -9.10
C GLY A 193 -34.46 7.13 -7.67
N LEU A 194 -34.85 8.39 -7.48
CA LEU A 194 -34.87 9.05 -6.17
C LEU A 194 -36.30 9.41 -5.75
N CYS A 195 -36.55 9.42 -4.44
CA CYS A 195 -37.78 9.98 -3.89
C CYS A 195 -37.79 11.51 -4.08
N SER A 196 -38.97 12.14 -3.94
CA SER A 196 -39.13 13.59 -4.13
C SER A 196 -38.16 14.42 -3.28
N ALA A 197 -37.93 14.01 -2.02
CA ALA A 197 -37.04 14.70 -1.09
C ALA A 197 -35.56 14.62 -1.53
N HIS A 198 -35.09 13.43 -1.93
CA HIS A 198 -33.72 13.23 -2.37
C HIS A 198 -33.45 13.84 -3.75
N TYR A 199 -34.45 13.82 -4.64
CA TYR A 199 -34.39 14.53 -5.91
C TYR A 199 -34.28 16.06 -5.72
N GLN A 200 -35.04 16.65 -4.79
CA GLN A 200 -34.92 18.07 -4.47
C GLN A 200 -33.54 18.43 -3.91
N ARG A 201 -33.01 17.63 -2.97
CA ARG A 201 -31.65 17.82 -2.43
C ARG A 201 -30.58 17.76 -3.51
N LEU A 202 -30.67 16.80 -4.44
CA LEU A 202 -29.78 16.69 -5.59
C LEU A 202 -29.84 17.96 -6.45
N ARG A 203 -31.04 18.41 -6.81
CA ARG A 203 -31.25 19.62 -7.63
C ARG A 203 -30.68 20.88 -6.95
N TYR A 204 -30.82 21.01 -5.63
CA TYR A 204 -30.21 22.12 -4.87
C TYR A 204 -28.68 22.05 -4.89
N ARG A 205 -28.08 20.86 -4.78
CA ARG A 205 -26.63 20.69 -4.91
C ARG A 205 -26.15 21.07 -6.31
N GLU A 206 -26.82 20.59 -7.37
CA GLU A 206 -26.50 20.95 -8.76
C GLU A 206 -26.58 22.47 -8.98
N LYS A 207 -27.64 23.13 -8.48
CA LYS A 207 -27.79 24.60 -8.58
C LYS A 207 -26.69 25.34 -7.81
N LYS A 208 -26.29 24.86 -6.64
CA LYS A 208 -25.22 25.47 -5.84
C LYS A 208 -23.85 25.33 -6.48
N ILE A 209 -23.59 24.21 -7.16
CA ILE A 209 -22.35 24.00 -7.92
C ILE A 209 -22.33 24.92 -9.14
N GLY A 210 -23.42 25.00 -9.91
CA GLY A 210 -23.55 25.91 -11.05
C GLY A 210 -23.37 27.39 -10.66
N ALA A 211 -24.00 27.82 -9.56
CA ALA A 211 -23.85 29.18 -9.06
C ALA A 211 -22.41 29.51 -8.67
N ARG A 212 -21.65 28.56 -8.11
CA ARG A 212 -20.25 28.79 -7.71
C ARG A 212 -19.31 28.91 -8.92
N ILE A 213 -19.65 28.27 -10.04
CA ILE A 213 -18.91 28.40 -11.30
C ILE A 213 -19.19 29.77 -11.94
N GLU A 214 -20.44 30.24 -11.90
CA GLU A 214 -20.81 31.55 -12.47
C GLU A 214 -20.38 32.74 -11.60
N THR A 215 -20.35 32.60 -10.27
CA THR A 215 -19.93 33.68 -9.35
C THR A 215 -18.47 33.63 -8.95
N SER A 216 -17.64 32.81 -9.60
CA SER A 216 -16.19 32.98 -9.48
C SER A 216 -15.86 34.35 -10.06
N PRO A 217 -15.45 35.34 -9.25
CA PRO A 217 -15.21 36.69 -9.75
C PRO A 217 -14.15 36.58 -10.84
N ALA A 218 -14.50 37.06 -12.04
CA ALA A 218 -13.55 37.21 -13.12
C ALA A 218 -12.29 37.86 -12.53
N LEU A 219 -11.18 37.13 -12.55
CA LEU A 219 -9.91 37.65 -12.07
C LEU A 219 -9.74 39.03 -12.72
N PRO A 220 -9.52 40.09 -11.93
CA PRO A 220 -9.36 41.42 -12.50
C PRO A 220 -8.26 41.33 -13.57
N PRO A 221 -8.45 41.96 -14.74
CA PRO A 221 -7.43 41.95 -15.78
C PRO A 221 -6.13 42.41 -15.14
N VAL A 222 -5.13 41.53 -15.11
CA VAL A 222 -3.83 41.85 -14.55
C VAL A 222 -3.36 43.09 -15.30
N PRO A 223 -3.20 44.24 -14.62
CA PRO A 223 -2.82 45.46 -15.31
C PRO A 223 -1.44 45.21 -15.93
N ALA A 224 -1.37 45.35 -17.26
CA ALA A 224 -0.14 45.19 -18.04
C ALA A 224 1.00 46.12 -17.59
N ALA A 225 0.73 47.05 -16.67
CA ALA A 225 1.67 48.02 -16.13
C ALA A 225 2.57 47.48 -14.99
N ALA A 226 2.38 46.27 -14.48
CA ALA A 226 3.24 45.72 -13.41
C ALA A 226 4.57 45.12 -13.91
N PHE A 227 4.71 44.90 -15.22
CA PHE A 227 6.01 44.60 -15.83
C PHE A 227 6.65 45.91 -16.30
N GLY A 228 7.41 46.54 -15.42
CA GLY A 228 8.17 47.77 -15.66
C GLY A 228 9.25 47.63 -16.74
N LEU A 229 8.88 47.32 -17.98
CA LEU A 229 9.69 47.52 -19.16
C LEU A 229 9.60 49.00 -19.53
N ALA A 230 10.40 49.81 -18.84
CA ALA A 230 10.71 51.15 -19.30
C ALA A 230 11.29 51.07 -20.73
N PRO A 231 10.85 51.92 -21.67
CA PRO A 231 11.50 52.04 -22.96
C PRO A 231 12.95 52.52 -22.73
N PRO A 232 13.96 51.90 -23.40
CA PRO A 232 15.33 52.34 -23.24
C PRO A 232 15.47 53.78 -23.73
N PRO A 233 16.23 54.64 -23.02
CA PRO A 233 16.56 55.97 -23.52
C PRO A 233 17.36 55.83 -24.80
N ALA A 234 17.01 56.64 -25.80
CA ALA A 234 17.76 56.79 -27.03
C ALA A 234 19.13 57.42 -26.71
N THR A 235 20.13 56.60 -26.41
CA THR A 235 21.51 57.03 -26.25
C THR A 235 22.27 56.78 -27.54
N SER A 236 22.67 57.89 -28.14
CA SER A 236 23.53 58.00 -29.32
C SER A 236 24.89 57.31 -29.15
N LEU A 237 25.25 56.54 -30.19
CA LEU A 237 26.59 56.40 -30.78
C LEU A 237 27.79 56.44 -29.82
N GLY A 238 28.16 55.25 -29.32
CA GLY A 238 29.50 54.95 -28.84
C GLY A 238 29.88 53.55 -29.28
N THR A 239 30.74 53.44 -30.30
CA THR A 239 31.23 52.20 -30.88
C THR A 239 32.16 51.49 -29.89
N VAL A 240 31.58 50.69 -29.00
CA VAL A 240 32.34 49.74 -28.16
C VAL A 240 32.41 48.41 -28.92
N PRO A 241 33.61 47.83 -29.14
CA PRO A 241 33.72 46.54 -29.81
C PRO A 241 33.01 45.46 -28.99
N LEU A 242 31.97 44.87 -29.58
CA LEU A 242 31.27 43.70 -29.06
C LEU A 242 32.29 42.63 -28.63
N PRO A 243 32.26 42.12 -27.40
CA PRO A 243 32.87 40.83 -27.12
C PRO A 243 32.16 39.80 -28.01
N LYS A 244 32.93 38.96 -28.72
CA LYS A 244 32.45 37.77 -29.42
C LYS A 244 31.71 36.89 -28.41
N VAL A 245 30.41 37.12 -28.25
CA VAL A 245 29.51 36.19 -27.57
C VAL A 245 29.40 35.01 -28.52
N ALA A 246 30.08 33.92 -28.16
CA ALA A 246 29.92 32.63 -28.81
C ALA A 246 28.42 32.35 -28.99
N PRO A 247 27.99 31.79 -30.14
CA PRO A 247 26.58 31.54 -30.40
C PRO A 247 26.02 30.78 -29.21
N GLN A 248 25.17 31.45 -28.41
CA GLN A 248 24.46 30.79 -27.33
C GLN A 248 23.73 29.65 -27.99
N ALA A 249 24.13 28.43 -27.61
CA ALA A 249 23.47 27.22 -28.03
C ALA A 249 21.98 27.44 -27.79
N THR A 250 21.22 27.59 -28.88
CA THR A 250 19.77 27.59 -28.82
C THR A 250 19.43 26.31 -28.08
N VAL A 251 18.98 26.46 -26.84
CA VAL A 251 18.50 25.34 -26.03
C VAL A 251 17.43 24.70 -26.90
N ARG A 252 17.79 23.60 -27.58
CA ARG A 252 16.85 22.76 -28.30
C ARG A 252 15.85 22.38 -27.22
N ARG A 253 14.71 23.05 -27.20
CA ARG A 253 13.57 22.61 -26.41
C ARG A 253 13.31 21.20 -26.91
N GLU A 254 13.75 20.19 -26.16
CA GLU A 254 13.42 18.77 -26.33
C GLU A 254 11.92 18.54 -26.05
N GLY A 255 11.07 19.47 -26.46
CA GLY A 255 9.64 19.30 -26.52
C GLY A 255 9.34 18.52 -27.77
N GLY A 256 9.45 17.20 -27.71
CA GLY A 256 8.67 16.35 -28.60
C GLY A 256 7.23 16.84 -28.56
N THR A 257 6.57 16.91 -29.72
CA THR A 257 5.18 17.36 -29.81
C THR A 257 4.32 16.51 -28.89
N LYS A 258 3.90 17.07 -27.75
CA LYS A 258 3.01 16.39 -26.80
C LYS A 258 1.74 15.98 -27.54
N GLY A 259 1.28 14.75 -27.31
CA GLY A 259 0.04 14.27 -27.92
C GLY A 259 -1.16 15.10 -27.45
N ILE A 260 -2.19 15.23 -28.28
CA ILE A 260 -3.44 15.89 -27.88
C ILE A 260 -4.16 14.98 -26.87
N PHE A 261 -4.62 15.52 -25.73
CA PHE A 261 -5.33 14.74 -24.71
C PHE A 261 -6.51 13.93 -25.24
N ALA A 262 -7.21 14.43 -26.28
CA ALA A 262 -8.31 13.72 -26.94
C ALA A 262 -7.93 12.31 -27.44
N VAL A 263 -6.65 12.08 -27.79
CA VAL A 263 -6.13 10.76 -28.22
C VAL A 263 -6.25 9.73 -27.10
N LEU A 264 -6.31 10.15 -25.82
CA LEU A 264 -6.52 9.23 -24.71
C LEU A 264 -7.90 8.57 -24.72
N TYR A 265 -8.89 9.10 -25.43
CA TYR A 265 -10.22 8.49 -25.57
C TYR A 265 -10.30 7.51 -26.76
N GLU A 266 -9.24 7.39 -27.56
CA GLU A 266 -9.15 6.40 -28.63
C GLU A 266 -8.61 5.05 -28.11
N ASP A 267 -8.74 3.98 -28.91
CA ASP A 267 -8.18 2.65 -28.58
C ASP A 267 -6.67 2.67 -28.35
N LYS A 268 -5.95 3.59 -29.01
CA LYS A 268 -4.52 3.81 -28.78
C LYS A 268 -4.27 4.35 -27.36
N GLY A 269 -5.14 5.23 -26.88
CA GLY A 269 -5.14 5.76 -25.52
C GLY A 269 -5.22 4.67 -24.47
N ARG A 270 -6.06 3.64 -24.69
CA ARG A 270 -6.18 2.47 -23.81
C ARG A 270 -4.85 1.77 -23.57
N ARG A 271 -4.10 1.46 -24.64
CA ARG A 271 -2.81 0.77 -24.54
C ARG A 271 -1.78 1.63 -23.82
N THR A 272 -1.75 2.93 -24.11
CA THR A 272 -0.85 3.87 -23.45
C THR A 272 -1.16 3.99 -21.97
N LEU A 273 -2.44 4.19 -21.59
CA LEU A 273 -2.85 4.27 -20.19
C LEU A 273 -2.57 2.97 -19.44
N ALA A 274 -2.86 1.81 -20.02
CA ALA A 274 -2.53 0.52 -19.41
C ALA A 274 -1.00 0.37 -19.20
N GLY A 275 -0.20 0.78 -20.19
CA GLY A 275 1.25 0.81 -20.08
C GLY A 275 1.75 1.74 -18.97
N LEU A 276 1.17 2.94 -18.85
CA LEU A 276 1.50 3.89 -17.79
C LEU A 276 1.09 3.37 -16.41
N ILE A 277 -0.12 2.79 -16.28
CA ILE A 277 -0.61 2.18 -15.03
C ILE A 277 0.36 1.12 -14.51
N ASN A 278 0.85 0.25 -15.39
CA ASN A 278 1.83 -0.77 -15.02
C ASN A 278 3.18 -0.21 -14.52
N GLN A 279 3.49 1.05 -14.82
CA GLN A 279 4.75 1.69 -14.43
C GLN A 279 4.61 2.61 -13.20
N ILE A 280 3.39 2.88 -12.72
CA ILE A 280 3.15 3.67 -11.50
C ILE A 280 3.76 2.95 -10.29
N ARG A 281 4.28 3.74 -9.35
CA ARG A 281 4.79 3.27 -8.06
C ARG A 281 3.76 3.37 -6.95
N LEU A 282 3.06 4.49 -6.79
CA LEU A 282 2.16 4.63 -5.64
C LEU A 282 0.82 5.27 -5.96
N ASP A 283 0.87 6.43 -6.61
CA ASP A 283 -0.26 7.35 -6.57
C ASP A 283 -0.82 7.67 -7.94
N ARG A 284 -2.12 7.96 -7.95
CA ARG A 284 -2.83 8.58 -9.07
C ARG A 284 -2.16 9.87 -9.52
N HIS A 285 -1.56 10.62 -8.60
CA HIS A 285 -0.77 11.81 -8.92
C HIS A 285 0.42 11.51 -9.83
N GLU A 286 1.13 10.39 -9.62
CA GLU A 286 2.25 10.00 -10.49
C GLU A 286 1.74 9.62 -11.90
N LEU A 287 0.55 9.00 -11.99
CA LEU A 287 -0.10 8.76 -13.28
C LEU A 287 -0.40 10.08 -13.98
N VAL A 288 -0.98 11.05 -13.27
CA VAL A 288 -1.34 12.38 -13.79
C VAL A 288 -0.08 13.11 -14.27
N GLU A 289 0.99 13.11 -13.49
CA GLU A 289 2.27 13.69 -13.89
C GLU A 289 2.80 13.06 -15.18
N ARG A 290 2.81 11.73 -15.27
CA ARG A 290 3.31 11.02 -16.48
C ARG A 290 2.43 11.25 -17.69
N VAL A 291 1.11 11.32 -17.51
CA VAL A 291 0.17 11.68 -18.56
C VAL A 291 0.42 13.13 -19.01
N ASN A 292 0.62 14.08 -18.09
CA ASN A 292 0.95 15.48 -18.39
C ASN A 292 2.32 15.68 -19.07
N HIS A 293 3.27 14.75 -18.87
CA HIS A 293 4.53 14.75 -19.61
C HIS A 293 4.33 14.31 -21.06
N THR A 294 3.44 13.34 -21.31
CA THR A 294 3.25 12.71 -22.63
C THR A 294 2.20 13.42 -23.48
N PHE A 295 1.17 13.96 -22.84
CA PHE A 295 0.01 14.59 -23.47
C PHE A 295 -0.13 16.03 -23.01
N ALA A 296 -0.50 16.91 -23.93
CA ALA A 296 -0.88 18.28 -23.63
C ALA A 296 -2.39 18.31 -23.36
N GLY A 297 -2.78 18.96 -22.26
CA GLY A 297 -4.16 19.37 -22.02
C GLY A 297 -4.58 20.50 -22.95
N LEU A 298 -5.68 21.16 -22.58
CA LEU A 298 -6.08 22.42 -23.22
C LEU A 298 -4.92 23.44 -23.14
N PRO A 299 -4.76 24.32 -24.15
CA PRO A 299 -3.64 25.25 -24.19
C PRO A 299 -3.63 26.12 -22.93
N GLY A 300 -2.57 25.95 -22.12
CA GLY A 300 -2.37 26.69 -20.87
C GLY A 300 -2.88 26.02 -19.59
N THR A 301 -3.54 24.87 -19.66
CA THR A 301 -4.07 24.16 -18.48
C THR A 301 -3.48 22.73 -18.39
N PRO A 302 -2.76 22.39 -17.31
CA PRO A 302 -2.35 21.01 -17.07
C PRO A 302 -3.60 20.13 -16.86
N LEU A 303 -3.50 18.85 -17.20
CA LEU A 303 -4.58 17.90 -16.95
C LEU A 303 -4.75 17.71 -15.46
N GLU A 304 -5.99 17.84 -14.99
CA GLU A 304 -6.34 17.57 -13.61
C GLU A 304 -6.46 16.06 -13.37
N GLU A 305 -6.43 15.64 -12.10
CA GLU A 305 -6.58 14.23 -11.74
C GLU A 305 -7.90 13.65 -12.26
N GLU A 306 -8.98 14.44 -12.18
CA GLU A 306 -10.30 14.02 -12.65
C GLU A 306 -10.32 13.71 -14.15
N ASP A 307 -9.58 14.47 -14.97
CA ASP A 307 -9.51 14.25 -16.42
C ASP A 307 -8.87 12.90 -16.75
N VAL A 308 -7.77 12.59 -16.06
CA VAL A 308 -7.06 11.32 -16.25
C VAL A 308 -7.91 10.16 -15.74
N LEU A 309 -8.59 10.32 -14.60
CA LEU A 309 -9.50 9.29 -14.07
C LEU A 309 -10.72 9.07 -14.97
N ARG A 310 -11.27 10.11 -15.59
CA ARG A 310 -12.33 10.00 -16.61
C ARG A 310 -11.87 9.14 -17.79
N ALA A 311 -10.66 9.37 -18.30
CA ALA A 311 -10.09 8.57 -19.39
C ALA A 311 -9.82 7.11 -18.97
N VAL A 312 -9.31 6.88 -17.75
CA VAL A 312 -9.11 5.53 -17.19
C VAL A 312 -10.45 4.78 -17.05
N HIS A 313 -11.49 5.47 -16.57
CA HIS A 313 -12.83 4.89 -16.42
C HIS A 313 -13.47 4.57 -17.77
N TYR A 314 -13.33 5.47 -18.76
CA TYR A 314 -13.81 5.27 -20.12
C TYR A 314 -13.28 3.95 -20.73
N HIS A 315 -12.01 3.63 -20.48
CA HIS A 315 -11.37 2.40 -20.96
C HIS A 315 -11.55 1.17 -20.05
N LYS A 316 -12.35 1.29 -18.98
CA LYS A 316 -12.54 0.25 -17.96
C LYS A 316 -11.22 -0.23 -17.34
N LEU A 317 -10.28 0.69 -17.15
CA LEU A 317 -8.97 0.41 -16.54
C LEU A 317 -8.93 0.72 -15.03
N GLY A 318 -10.06 1.13 -14.42
CA GLY A 318 -10.14 1.49 -13.01
C GLY A 318 -9.71 0.37 -12.07
N ASP A 319 -10.20 -0.85 -12.30
CA ASP A 319 -9.85 -2.01 -11.46
C ASP A 319 -8.38 -2.42 -11.61
N ALA A 320 -7.82 -2.24 -12.81
CA ALA A 320 -6.42 -2.52 -13.07
C ALA A 320 -5.52 -1.51 -12.34
N LEU A 321 -5.91 -0.23 -12.31
CA LEU A 321 -5.23 0.79 -11.52
C LEU A 321 -5.29 0.48 -10.02
N LEU A 322 -6.48 0.19 -9.48
CA LEU A 322 -6.65 -0.13 -8.07
C LEU A 322 -5.84 -1.37 -7.66
N ARG A 323 -5.92 -2.47 -8.43
CA ARG A 323 -5.12 -3.67 -8.18
C ARG A 323 -3.63 -3.37 -8.16
N ARG A 324 -3.17 -2.56 -9.12
CA ARG A 324 -1.76 -2.18 -9.20
C ARG A 324 -1.33 -1.35 -7.98
N GLU A 325 -2.14 -0.40 -7.54
CA GLU A 325 -1.87 0.40 -6.34
C GLU A 325 -1.77 -0.49 -5.10
N CYS A 326 -2.73 -1.39 -4.91
CA CYS A 326 -2.72 -2.36 -3.81
C CYS A 326 -1.47 -3.24 -3.84
N ASP A 327 -1.11 -3.77 -5.00
CA ASP A 327 0.08 -4.62 -5.16
C ASP A 327 1.38 -3.89 -4.80
N VAL A 328 1.55 -2.65 -5.25
CA VAL A 328 2.80 -1.93 -4.97
C VAL A 328 2.90 -1.55 -3.50
N VAL A 329 1.79 -1.09 -2.89
CA VAL A 329 1.72 -0.81 -1.46
C VAL A 329 2.02 -2.09 -0.67
N ARG A 330 1.34 -3.20 -0.94
CA ARG A 330 1.54 -4.48 -0.24
C ARG A 330 2.99 -4.95 -0.36
N ARG A 331 3.60 -4.88 -1.55
CA ARG A 331 5.02 -5.23 -1.75
C ARG A 331 5.97 -4.32 -0.98
N ALA A 332 5.68 -3.02 -0.90
CA ALA A 332 6.49 -2.09 -0.11
C ALA A 332 6.40 -2.42 1.40
N PHE A 333 5.21 -2.74 1.90
CA PHE A 333 5.04 -3.17 3.30
C PHE A 333 5.69 -4.52 3.57
N GLN A 334 5.59 -5.50 2.68
CA GLN A 334 6.27 -6.80 2.81
C GLN A 334 7.79 -6.63 2.87
N ARG A 335 8.39 -5.82 1.97
CA ARG A 335 9.83 -5.56 1.98
C ARG A 335 10.31 -4.85 3.25
N ASN A 336 9.49 -3.96 3.79
CA ASN A 336 9.79 -3.22 5.02
C ASN A 336 9.18 -3.86 6.27
N ARG A 337 8.70 -5.09 6.16
CA ARG A 337 8.13 -5.92 7.25
C ARG A 337 7.04 -5.19 8.06
N GLY A 338 6.23 -4.36 7.40
CA GLY A 338 5.12 -3.65 8.05
C GLY A 338 5.42 -2.22 8.53
N SER A 339 6.68 -1.73 8.46
CA SER A 339 7.02 -0.37 8.90
C SER A 339 6.45 0.69 7.95
N LEU A 340 5.60 1.58 8.50
CA LEU A 340 4.97 2.68 7.76
C LEU A 340 6.01 3.70 7.28
N ALA A 341 6.93 4.13 8.16
CA ALA A 341 7.93 5.14 7.84
C ALA A 341 8.89 4.68 6.72
N LYS A 342 9.33 3.42 6.77
CA LYS A 342 10.20 2.84 5.73
C LYS A 342 9.45 2.61 4.42
N ALA A 343 8.19 2.16 4.48
CA ALA A 343 7.36 2.03 3.29
C ALA A 343 7.12 3.40 2.63
N ALA A 344 6.78 4.43 3.40
CA ALA A 344 6.62 5.80 2.93
C ALA A 344 7.89 6.33 2.27
N GLN A 345 9.05 6.14 2.91
CA GLN A 345 10.35 6.50 2.34
C GLN A 345 10.64 5.77 1.02
N GLN A 346 10.37 4.46 0.93
CA GLN A 346 10.56 3.68 -0.29
C GLN A 346 9.67 4.16 -1.44
N LEU A 347 8.45 4.57 -1.12
CA LEU A 347 7.45 5.03 -2.07
C LEU A 347 7.56 6.52 -2.39
N LYS A 348 8.45 7.25 -1.71
CA LYS A 348 8.63 8.70 -1.80
C LYS A 348 7.34 9.48 -1.50
N SER A 349 6.57 9.00 -0.53
CA SER A 349 5.35 9.65 -0.05
C SER A 349 5.50 10.07 1.41
N ASP A 350 4.73 11.06 1.82
CA ASP A 350 4.59 11.40 3.23
C ASP A 350 3.88 10.26 3.99
N PRO A 351 4.24 10.00 5.26
CA PRO A 351 3.65 8.91 6.03
C PRO A 351 2.14 9.09 6.25
N GLU A 352 1.69 10.33 6.48
CA GLU A 352 0.27 10.66 6.65
C GLU A 352 -0.54 10.41 5.37
N ARG A 353 0.03 10.80 4.22
CA ARG A 353 -0.57 10.57 2.91
C ARG A 353 -0.65 9.09 2.58
N LEU A 354 0.42 8.33 2.88
CA LEU A 354 0.39 6.88 2.73
C LEU A 354 -0.67 6.27 3.65
N GLN A 355 -0.79 6.72 4.90
CA GLN A 355 -1.80 6.23 5.83
C GLN A 355 -3.24 6.52 5.37
N ALA A 356 -3.51 7.72 4.83
CA ALA A 356 -4.80 8.03 4.22
C ALA A 356 -5.08 7.08 3.05
N ARG A 357 -4.07 6.82 2.21
CA ARG A 357 -4.17 5.90 1.08
C ARG A 357 -4.44 4.45 1.50
N LEU A 358 -3.86 4.00 2.61
CA LEU A 358 -4.15 2.66 3.17
C LEU A 358 -5.62 2.49 3.59
N ARG A 359 -6.21 3.56 4.13
CA ARG A 359 -7.64 3.56 4.49
C ARG A 359 -8.51 3.54 3.24
N GLU A 360 -8.16 4.33 2.23
CA GLU A 360 -8.90 4.35 0.96
C GLU A 360 -8.84 3.02 0.22
N LEU A 361 -7.71 2.31 0.26
CA LEU A 361 -7.52 1.02 -0.38
C LEU A 361 -7.96 -0.17 0.48
N ASN A 362 -8.45 0.07 1.71
CA ASN A 362 -8.82 -0.96 2.69
C ASN A 362 -7.69 -1.99 2.99
N LEU A 363 -6.42 -1.56 2.98
CA LEU A 363 -5.25 -2.44 3.18
C LEU A 363 -4.78 -2.51 4.64
N THR A 364 -5.56 -1.99 5.58
CA THR A 364 -5.14 -1.89 6.98
C THR A 364 -5.01 -3.27 7.62
N GLU A 365 -5.96 -4.17 7.34
CA GLU A 365 -5.93 -5.55 7.84
C GLU A 365 -4.77 -6.35 7.25
N ASP A 366 -4.55 -6.25 5.94
CA ASP A 366 -3.41 -6.89 5.27
C ASP A 366 -2.07 -6.49 5.87
N ILE A 367 -1.90 -5.20 6.19
CA ILE A 367 -0.68 -4.69 6.79
C ILE A 367 -0.53 -5.17 8.22
N ASN A 368 -1.63 -5.27 8.97
CA ASN A 368 -1.61 -5.86 10.30
C ASN A 368 -1.24 -7.35 10.24
N ARG A 369 -1.71 -8.11 9.25
CA ARG A 369 -1.29 -9.50 9.01
C ARG A 369 0.21 -9.59 8.71
N ILE A 370 0.75 -8.70 7.86
CA ILE A 370 2.20 -8.63 7.59
C ILE A 370 2.98 -8.32 8.87
N ARG A 371 2.49 -7.39 9.69
CA ARG A 371 3.12 -7.04 10.98
C ARG A 371 3.09 -8.20 11.96
N ALA A 372 1.94 -8.87 12.11
CA ALA A 372 1.78 -10.01 12.99
C ALA A 372 2.71 -11.17 12.59
N GLY A 373 2.77 -11.53 11.31
CA GLY A 373 3.69 -12.57 10.85
C GLY A 373 5.16 -12.23 11.07
N PHE A 374 5.53 -10.94 10.97
CA PHE A 374 6.88 -10.51 11.32
C PHE A 374 7.12 -10.47 12.84
N ALA A 375 6.12 -10.07 13.64
CA ALA A 375 6.17 -10.09 15.09
C ALA A 375 6.43 -11.50 15.61
N GLU A 376 5.68 -12.47 15.12
CA GLU A 376 5.84 -13.90 15.42
C GLU A 376 7.25 -14.37 15.04
N ALA A 377 7.71 -14.03 13.83
CA ALA A 377 9.07 -14.35 13.40
C ALA A 377 10.14 -13.74 14.30
N VAL A 378 9.96 -12.51 14.80
CA VAL A 378 10.88 -11.88 15.77
C VAL A 378 10.81 -12.56 17.13
N LEU A 379 9.62 -12.87 17.63
CA LEU A 379 9.43 -13.52 18.93
C LEU A 379 9.98 -14.96 18.94
N SER A 380 9.99 -15.64 17.79
CA SER A 380 10.59 -16.96 17.62
C SER A 380 12.13 -16.98 17.56
N GLN A 381 12.78 -15.81 17.46
CA GLN A 381 14.25 -15.72 17.41
C GLN A 381 14.88 -16.03 18.76
N SER A 382 16.19 -16.30 18.72
CA SER A 382 16.97 -16.48 19.94
C SER A 382 16.92 -15.22 20.82
N PHE A 383 17.09 -15.40 22.13
CA PHE A 383 17.13 -14.28 23.08
C PHE A 383 18.14 -13.20 22.66
N ALA A 384 19.34 -13.61 22.23
CA ALA A 384 20.41 -12.69 21.85
C ALA A 384 20.03 -11.82 20.64
N GLU A 385 19.38 -12.40 19.61
CA GLU A 385 18.93 -11.68 18.43
C GLU A 385 17.81 -10.70 18.77
N ARG A 386 16.85 -11.11 19.60
CA ARG A 386 15.77 -10.24 20.08
C ARG A 386 16.30 -9.08 20.91
N LEU A 387 17.26 -9.33 21.78
CA LEU A 387 17.92 -8.29 22.56
C LEU A 387 18.70 -7.32 21.64
N ASP A 388 19.42 -7.82 20.64
CA ASP A 388 20.16 -6.97 19.71
C ASP A 388 19.21 -6.07 18.90
N LEU A 389 18.05 -6.60 18.50
CA LEU A 389 16.98 -5.81 17.88
C LEU A 389 16.43 -4.73 18.81
N ALA A 390 16.13 -5.08 20.08
CA ALA A 390 15.63 -4.13 21.07
C ALA A 390 16.65 -3.01 21.37
N LEU A 391 17.95 -3.35 21.42
CA LEU A 391 19.01 -2.38 21.72
C LEU A 391 19.42 -1.51 20.53
N THR A 392 19.35 -2.01 19.30
CA THR A 392 19.85 -1.30 18.11
C THR A 392 18.74 -0.64 17.28
N ARG A 393 17.50 -1.11 17.38
CA ARG A 393 16.39 -0.74 16.50
C ARG A 393 15.09 -0.48 17.24
N GLU A 394 15.15 0.15 18.41
CA GLU A 394 13.99 0.52 19.23
C GLU A 394 12.88 1.23 18.45
N LYS A 395 13.21 2.35 17.78
CA LYS A 395 12.24 3.10 16.94
C LYS A 395 11.56 2.24 15.86
N TYR A 396 12.24 1.22 15.36
CA TYR A 396 11.66 0.31 14.38
C TYR A 396 10.65 -0.65 15.01
N LEU A 397 10.89 -1.09 16.26
CA LEU A 397 9.92 -1.91 17.01
C LEU A 397 8.70 -1.08 17.44
N GLU A 398 8.90 0.20 17.80
CA GLU A 398 7.84 1.17 18.03
C GLU A 398 6.95 1.34 16.78
N ASP A 399 7.56 1.57 15.61
CA ASP A 399 6.86 1.73 14.33
C ASP A 399 6.01 0.49 13.95
N LEU A 400 6.45 -0.68 14.39
CA LEU A 400 5.74 -1.95 14.19
C LEU A 400 4.67 -2.20 15.25
N GLY A 401 4.74 -1.52 16.40
CA GLY A 401 3.84 -1.73 17.54
C GLY A 401 4.16 -2.98 18.36
N ILE A 402 5.35 -3.59 18.19
CA ILE A 402 5.71 -4.87 18.83
C ILE A 402 6.73 -4.72 19.97
N GLU A 403 7.18 -3.49 20.24
CA GLU A 403 8.21 -3.23 21.25
C GLU A 403 7.86 -3.81 22.62
N LYS A 404 6.63 -3.59 23.09
CA LYS A 404 6.18 -4.08 24.40
C LYS A 404 6.15 -5.60 24.50
N GLU A 405 5.80 -6.29 23.40
CA GLU A 405 5.76 -7.75 23.34
C GLU A 405 7.18 -8.33 23.37
N VAL A 406 8.10 -7.72 22.61
CA VAL A 406 9.52 -8.10 22.63
C VAL A 406 10.12 -7.86 24.02
N ASP A 407 9.88 -6.71 24.63
CA ASP A 407 10.40 -6.40 25.98
C ASP A 407 9.80 -7.32 27.05
N THR A 408 8.51 -7.65 26.96
CA THR A 408 7.88 -8.62 27.88
C THR A 408 8.51 -9.99 27.72
N SER A 409 8.68 -10.46 26.48
CA SER A 409 9.27 -11.78 26.25
C SER A 409 10.74 -11.85 26.69
N LEU A 410 11.51 -10.77 26.52
CA LEU A 410 12.88 -10.68 27.03
C LEU A 410 12.91 -10.71 28.57
N ARG A 411 11.96 -10.03 29.24
CA ARG A 411 11.82 -10.09 30.70
C ARG A 411 11.46 -11.50 31.19
N ASP A 412 10.58 -12.20 30.48
CA ASP A 412 10.19 -13.57 30.82
C ASP A 412 11.35 -14.55 30.68
N ASP A 413 12.16 -14.40 29.63
CA ASP A 413 13.39 -15.19 29.46
C ASP A 413 14.41 -14.92 30.58
N LEU A 414 14.60 -13.65 30.94
CA LEU A 414 15.48 -13.26 32.04
C LEU A 414 14.99 -13.80 33.39
N ALA A 415 13.68 -13.78 33.62
CA ALA A 415 13.08 -14.36 34.81
C ALA A 415 13.31 -15.89 34.85
N ARG A 416 13.09 -16.59 33.74
CA ARG A 416 13.34 -18.04 33.62
C ARG A 416 14.79 -18.40 33.91
N GLU A 417 15.77 -17.67 33.36
CA GLU A 417 17.18 -17.93 33.64
C GLU A 417 17.56 -17.58 35.08
N ARG A 418 16.99 -16.52 35.65
CA ARG A 418 17.20 -16.20 37.07
C ARG A 418 16.67 -17.29 37.99
N ASP A 419 15.50 -17.83 37.70
CA ASP A 419 14.88 -18.88 38.51
C ASP A 419 15.68 -20.19 38.47
N LYS A 420 16.37 -20.49 37.35
CA LYS A 420 17.29 -21.63 37.23
C LYS A 420 18.52 -21.53 38.15
N LEU A 421 18.96 -20.31 38.49
CA LEU A 421 20.16 -20.10 39.31
C LEU A 421 19.92 -20.36 40.80
N GLY A 422 18.65 -20.37 41.23
CA GLY A 422 18.28 -20.50 42.63
C GLY A 422 18.69 -19.28 43.47
N GLY A 423 18.06 -19.11 44.63
CA GLY A 423 18.28 -17.94 45.51
C GLY A 423 19.64 -17.88 46.22
N GLY A 424 20.52 -18.87 46.04
CA GLY A 424 21.80 -18.98 46.74
C GLY A 424 23.02 -18.46 45.98
N ALA A 425 22.88 -18.11 44.69
CA ALA A 425 24.01 -17.65 43.89
C ALA A 425 24.43 -16.22 44.28
N THR A 426 25.74 -15.99 44.41
CA THR A 426 26.27 -14.63 44.56
C THR A 426 25.93 -13.78 43.32
N LEU A 427 25.75 -12.46 43.49
CA LEU A 427 25.40 -11.55 42.38
C LEU A 427 26.37 -11.68 41.18
N LEU A 428 27.67 -11.85 41.46
CA LEU A 428 28.70 -12.06 40.44
C LEU A 428 28.52 -13.40 39.70
N GLN A 429 28.31 -14.50 40.42
CA GLN A 429 28.05 -15.82 39.81
C GLN A 429 26.75 -15.82 39.01
N ALA A 430 25.71 -15.13 39.49
CA ALA A 430 24.45 -14.99 38.77
C ALA A 430 24.65 -14.20 37.47
N ALA A 431 25.42 -13.10 37.51
CA ALA A 431 25.73 -12.32 36.31
C ALA A 431 26.60 -13.09 35.29
N GLU A 432 27.58 -13.87 35.74
CA GLU A 432 28.37 -14.76 34.87
C GLU A 432 27.52 -15.87 34.26
N SER A 433 26.67 -16.49 35.06
CA SER A 433 25.80 -17.57 34.60
C SER A 433 24.71 -17.07 33.64
N LEU A 434 24.15 -15.88 33.88
CA LEU A 434 23.22 -15.22 32.94
C LEU A 434 23.91 -14.86 31.62
N ARG A 435 25.13 -14.30 31.67
CA ARG A 435 25.90 -14.00 30.45
C ARG A 435 26.19 -15.27 29.65
N ALA A 436 26.64 -16.33 30.34
CA ALA A 436 26.94 -17.62 29.71
C ALA A 436 25.68 -18.31 29.16
N GLY A 437 24.59 -18.33 29.92
CA GLY A 437 23.32 -18.97 29.54
C GLY A 437 22.63 -18.28 28.37
N LEU A 438 22.75 -16.95 28.27
CA LEU A 438 22.15 -16.14 27.20
C LEU A 438 23.09 -15.88 26.03
N GLY A 439 24.36 -16.31 26.12
CA GLY A 439 25.37 -16.10 25.08
C GLY A 439 25.69 -14.61 24.83
N LEU A 440 25.67 -13.78 25.87
CA LEU A 440 25.87 -12.34 25.75
C LEU A 440 27.33 -11.93 25.99
N ASP A 441 27.79 -10.92 25.24
CA ASP A 441 29.02 -10.21 25.59
C ASP A 441 28.77 -9.21 26.74
N ASP A 442 29.86 -8.75 27.36
CA ASP A 442 29.79 -7.84 28.51
C ASP A 442 29.08 -6.53 28.19
N GLU A 443 29.24 -6.03 26.97
CA GLU A 443 28.65 -4.77 26.55
C GLU A 443 27.14 -4.88 26.34
N ARG A 444 26.66 -5.94 25.67
CA ARG A 444 25.21 -6.22 25.53
C ARG A 444 24.58 -6.50 26.88
N TYR A 445 25.27 -7.24 27.75
CA TYR A 445 24.77 -7.50 29.11
C TYR A 445 24.59 -6.20 29.90
N ARG A 446 25.58 -5.29 29.90
CA ARG A 446 25.46 -3.98 30.57
C ARG A 446 24.34 -3.13 29.99
N ARG A 447 24.16 -3.12 28.66
CA ARG A 447 23.06 -2.40 28.00
C ARG A 447 21.69 -2.96 28.37
N MET A 448 21.57 -4.29 28.42
CA MET A 448 20.38 -4.99 28.86
C MET A 448 20.02 -4.61 30.30
N LEU A 449 20.99 -4.64 31.22
CA LEU A 449 20.78 -4.23 32.61
C LEU A 449 20.28 -2.79 32.73
N ARG A 450 20.82 -1.88 31.92
CA ARG A 450 20.36 -0.47 31.86
C ARG A 450 18.95 -0.35 31.30
N ARG A 451 18.63 -1.03 30.18
CA ARG A 451 17.29 -0.97 29.55
C ARG A 451 16.20 -1.49 30.48
N PHE A 452 16.46 -2.58 31.20
CA PHE A 452 15.47 -3.22 32.07
C PHE A 452 15.53 -2.77 33.54
N GLY A 453 16.41 -1.82 33.89
CA GLY A 453 16.55 -1.34 35.28
C GLY A 453 16.99 -2.43 36.27
N LEU A 454 17.69 -3.46 35.80
CA LEU A 454 18.14 -4.59 36.63
C LEU A 454 19.49 -4.33 37.30
N GLY A 455 20.29 -3.43 36.73
CA GLY A 455 21.49 -2.92 37.38
C GLY A 455 21.08 -1.82 38.35
N GLY A 456 20.55 -2.20 39.53
CA GLY A 456 20.32 -1.25 40.61
C GLY A 456 21.56 -0.37 40.80
N ASP A 457 21.34 0.92 41.09
CA ASP A 457 22.21 2.09 40.88
C ASP A 457 23.70 1.96 41.31
N ALA A 458 24.42 0.99 40.77
CA ALA A 458 25.82 0.73 41.10
C ALA A 458 26.71 1.91 40.69
N ASN A 459 26.23 2.76 39.77
CA ASN A 459 26.85 4.02 39.42
C ASN A 459 26.66 5.11 40.49
N GLU A 460 25.58 5.11 41.28
CA GLU A 460 25.46 6.00 42.44
C GLU A 460 26.40 5.58 43.56
N THR A 461 26.59 4.27 43.79
CA THR A 461 27.53 3.81 44.81
C THR A 461 28.99 4.02 44.44
N ALA A 462 29.37 3.92 43.16
CA ALA A 462 30.74 4.20 42.73
C ALA A 462 31.08 5.71 42.84
N ALA A 463 30.12 6.59 42.54
CA ALA A 463 30.27 8.03 42.72
C ALA A 463 30.31 8.45 44.21
N ALA A 464 29.66 7.70 45.11
CA ALA A 464 29.69 7.97 46.54
C ALA A 464 31.02 7.58 47.23
N THR A 465 31.78 6.63 46.67
CA THR A 465 33.09 6.21 47.23
C THR A 465 34.29 7.03 46.76
N GLU A 466 34.13 7.94 45.78
CA GLU A 466 35.21 8.80 45.28
C GLU A 466 35.10 10.28 45.73
N SER A 467 34.20 10.61 46.66
CA SER A 467 34.25 11.90 47.36
C SER A 467 35.13 11.80 48.62
N PRO A 468 36.28 12.48 48.68
CA PRO A 468 37.20 12.43 49.81
C PRO A 468 36.70 13.17 51.07
#